data_AF-A0A7C8Z4V7-F1
#
_entry.id   AF-A0A7C8Z4V7-F1
#
_cell.length_a   1.000
_cell.length_b   1.000
_cell.length_c   1.000
_cell.angle_alpha   90.00
_cell.angle_beta   90.00
_cell.angle_gamma   90.00
#
_symmetry.space_group_name_H-M   'P 1'
#
loop_
_entity.id
_entity.type
_entity.pdbx_description
1 polymer ?
#
loop_
_entity_poly.entity_id
_entity_poly.type
_entity_poly.pdbx_seq_one_letter_code
_entity_poly.pdbx_strand_id
1 'polypeptide(L)'
;VEVARISDFGQNDLRFLVRSHLGNILKPGDLALGYVLYGANITDVEAEKCRDLLPDAVLIEKKCQQPVTKPQKKNANPEYLEFLRDLEKNPEAMFNLSLKCG
;
A
#
# COMPACT_ATOMS: atom_id res chain seq x y z
N VAL A 1 -12.03 3.89 2.60
CA VAL A 1 -11.23 4.95 3.26
C VAL A 1 -10.72 5.89 2.19
N GLU A 2 -10.71 7.19 2.45
CA GLU A 2 -10.10 8.18 1.55
C GLU A 2 -8.64 8.40 1.97
N VAL A 3 -7.71 8.37 1.02
CA VAL A 3 -6.28 8.55 1.28
C VAL A 3 -5.64 9.45 0.22
N ALA A 4 -4.56 10.12 0.60
CA ALA A 4 -3.67 10.85 -0.30
C ALA A 4 -2.23 10.37 -0.08
N ARG A 5 -1.38 10.45 -1.09
CA ARG A 5 0.06 10.19 -0.88
C ARG A 5 0.64 11.31 -0.04
N ILE A 6 1.62 10.97 0.81
CA ILE A 6 2.36 11.96 1.61
C ILE A 6 3.04 12.99 0.70
N SER A 7 3.56 12.55 -0.45
CA SER A 7 4.19 13.42 -1.46
C SER A 7 3.22 14.40 -2.12
N ASP A 8 1.93 14.06 -2.18
CA ASP A 8 0.88 14.89 -2.78
C ASP A 8 0.32 15.91 -1.78
N PHE A 9 0.49 15.66 -0.47
CA PHE A 9 -0.05 16.49 0.58
C PHE A 9 0.49 17.92 0.52
N GLY A 10 -0.39 18.89 0.25
CA GLY A 10 -0.02 20.30 0.09
C GLY A 10 0.59 20.66 -1.27
N GLN A 11 0.75 19.68 -2.18
CA GLN A 11 1.18 19.91 -3.55
C GLN A 11 0.03 19.79 -4.55
N ASN A 12 -0.91 18.87 -4.32
CA ASN A 12 -2.09 18.69 -5.14
C ASN A 12 -3.26 18.11 -4.31
N ASP A 13 -4.44 18.06 -4.93
CA ASP A 13 -5.67 17.51 -4.34
C ASP A 13 -5.97 16.06 -4.76
N LEU A 14 -4.96 15.32 -5.24
CA LEU A 14 -5.15 13.93 -5.67
C LEU A 14 -5.45 13.04 -4.46
N ARG A 15 -6.60 12.36 -4.51
CA ARG A 15 -7.09 11.47 -3.46
C ARG A 15 -7.65 10.20 -4.06
N PHE A 16 -7.54 9.10 -3.32
CA PHE A 16 -8.00 7.78 -3.72
C PHE A 16 -9.04 7.26 -2.74
N LEU A 17 -10.15 6.75 -3.26
CA LEU A 17 -11.12 6.01 -2.47
C LEU A 17 -10.75 4.53 -2.46
N VAL A 18 -10.22 4.06 -1.34
CA VAL A 18 -9.69 2.70 -1.22
C VAL A 18 -10.62 1.82 -0.39
N ARG A 19 -10.98 0.65 -0.94
CA ARG A 19 -11.55 -0.46 -0.17
C ARG A 19 -10.40 -1.18 0.52
N SER A 20 -10.38 -1.17 1.86
CA SER A 20 -9.27 -1.72 2.63
C SER A 20 -9.77 -2.44 3.88
N HIS A 21 -9.08 -3.51 4.23
CA HIS A 21 -9.24 -4.23 5.50
C HIS A 21 -8.83 -3.38 6.72
N LEU A 22 -8.13 -2.26 6.50
CA LEU A 22 -7.74 -1.31 7.53
C LEU A 22 -8.82 -0.26 7.85
N GLY A 23 -10.02 -0.36 7.26
CA GLY A 23 -11.08 0.63 7.39
C GLY A 23 -11.49 0.94 8.83
N ASN A 24 -11.49 -0.06 9.72
CA ASN A 24 -11.81 0.12 11.14
C ASN A 24 -10.61 0.53 12.00
N ILE A 25 -9.40 0.50 11.45
CA ILE A 25 -8.13 0.72 12.15
C ILE A 25 -7.59 2.13 11.88
N LEU A 26 -7.78 2.61 10.65
CA LEU A 26 -7.37 3.93 10.21
C LEU A 26 -8.35 5.00 10.68
N LYS A 27 -7.80 6.08 11.19
CA LYS A 27 -8.46 7.32 11.57
C LYS A 27 -7.91 8.46 10.70
N PRO A 28 -8.65 9.57 10.55
CA PRO A 28 -8.14 10.75 9.86
C PRO A 28 -6.79 11.20 10.43
N GLY A 29 -5.81 11.43 9.56
CA GLY A 29 -4.44 11.82 9.92
C GLY A 29 -3.47 10.66 10.20
N ASP A 30 -3.95 9.41 10.25
CA ASP A 30 -3.05 8.25 10.33
C ASP A 30 -2.26 8.06 9.02
N LEU A 31 -1.04 7.53 9.17
CA LEU A 31 -0.22 7.12 8.04
C LEU A 31 -0.40 5.62 7.76
N ALA A 32 -0.30 5.22 6.50
CA ALA A 32 -0.32 3.82 6.08
C ALA A 32 0.72 3.56 4.99
N LEU A 33 1.23 2.34 4.96
CA LEU A 33 2.01 1.81 3.84
C LEU A 33 1.06 1.22 2.80
N GLY A 34 1.38 1.41 1.53
CA GLY A 34 0.57 0.92 0.43
C GLY A 34 1.17 1.22 -0.94
N TYR A 35 0.57 0.63 -1.96
CA TYR A 35 0.91 0.85 -3.37
C TYR A 35 -0.15 1.71 -4.04
N VAL A 36 0.26 2.61 -4.91
CA VAL A 36 -0.63 3.33 -5.82
C VAL A 36 -0.51 2.67 -7.18
N LEU A 37 -1.59 2.05 -7.64
CA LEU A 37 -1.65 1.40 -8.95
C LEU A 37 -2.12 2.37 -10.03
N TYR A 38 -2.71 3.50 -9.63
CA TYR A 38 -3.05 4.58 -10.55
C TYR A 38 -1.80 5.07 -11.31
N GLY A 39 -1.83 4.92 -12.63
CA GLY A 39 -0.71 5.27 -13.51
C GLY A 39 0.48 4.31 -13.45
N ALA A 40 0.36 3.16 -12.78
CA ALA A 40 1.39 2.13 -12.78
C ALA A 40 1.55 1.54 -14.20
N ASN A 41 2.79 1.31 -14.60
CA ASN A 41 3.09 0.61 -15.83
C ASN A 41 2.97 -0.90 -15.59
N ILE A 42 1.94 -1.52 -16.13
CA ILE A 42 1.70 -2.96 -16.00
C ILE A 42 2.32 -3.65 -17.22
N THR A 43 3.39 -4.40 -17.00
CA THR A 43 4.09 -5.12 -18.06
C THR A 43 3.49 -6.50 -18.35
N ASP A 44 2.66 -7.00 -17.43
CA ASP A 44 2.04 -8.32 -17.54
C ASP A 44 0.77 -8.26 -18.39
N VAL A 45 0.72 -9.08 -19.44
CA VAL A 45 -0.36 -9.07 -20.45
C VAL A 45 -1.71 -9.48 -19.84
N GLU A 46 -1.73 -10.34 -18.83
CA GLU A 46 -2.97 -10.73 -18.15
C GLU A 46 -3.45 -9.61 -17.25
N ALA A 47 -2.54 -9.02 -16.47
CA ALA A 47 -2.86 -7.89 -15.61
C ALA A 47 -3.37 -6.67 -16.41
N GLU A 48 -2.82 -6.42 -17.61
CA GLU A 48 -3.28 -5.33 -18.47
C GLU A 48 -4.74 -5.53 -18.94
N LYS A 49 -5.18 -6.78 -19.17
CA LYS A 49 -6.59 -7.08 -19.49
C LYS A 49 -7.53 -6.79 -18.33
N CYS A 50 -7.03 -6.89 -17.10
CA CYS A 50 -7.81 -6.65 -15.88
C CYS A 50 -7.59 -5.26 -15.30
N ARG A 51 -6.96 -4.33 -16.03
CA ARG A 51 -6.61 -3.00 -15.55
C ARG A 51 -7.80 -2.21 -14.98
N ASP A 52 -8.95 -2.29 -15.65
CA ASP A 52 -10.20 -1.63 -15.21
C ASP A 52 -10.79 -2.24 -13.92
N LEU A 53 -10.34 -3.44 -13.54
CA LEU A 53 -10.75 -4.14 -12.32
C LEU A 53 -9.78 -3.90 -11.16
N LEU A 54 -8.60 -3.32 -11.42
CA LEU A 54 -7.61 -3.06 -10.38
C LEU A 54 -8.03 -1.86 -9.54
N PRO A 55 -7.78 -1.90 -8.22
CA PRO A 55 -7.99 -0.74 -7.37
C PRO A 55 -6.94 0.33 -7.68
N ASP A 56 -7.28 1.62 -7.53
CA ASP A 56 -6.31 2.70 -7.74
C ASP A 56 -5.16 2.68 -6.72
N ALA A 57 -5.42 2.15 -5.53
CA ALA A 57 -4.41 1.96 -4.49
C ALA A 57 -4.76 0.80 -3.55
N VAL A 58 -3.73 0.20 -2.95
CA VAL A 58 -3.82 -0.92 -2.00
C VAL A 58 -3.09 -0.53 -0.73
N LEU A 59 -3.77 -0.61 0.43
CA LEU A 59 -3.16 -0.36 1.74
C LEU A 59 -2.77 -1.69 2.42
N ILE A 60 -1.56 -1.73 2.96
CA ILE A 60 -0.95 -2.93 3.54
C ILE A 60 -0.98 -2.87 5.06
N GLU A 61 -0.42 -1.80 5.65
CA GLU A 61 -0.28 -1.70 7.10
C GLU A 61 -0.42 -0.24 7.56
N LYS A 62 -1.08 -0.03 8.71
CA LYS A 62 -1.08 1.27 9.39
C LYS A 62 0.29 1.53 10.00
N LYS A 63 0.89 2.68 9.68
CA LYS A 63 2.15 3.12 10.26
C LYS A 63 1.90 3.78 11.62
N CYS A 64 2.49 3.22 12.68
CA CYS A 64 2.45 3.81 14.02
C CYS A 64 3.62 4.78 14.19
N GLN A 65 3.34 6.04 14.57
CA GLN A 65 4.37 7.06 14.81
C GLN A 65 5.11 6.88 16.14
N GLN A 66 4.60 6.04 17.05
CA GLN A 66 5.27 5.73 18.31
C GLN A 66 6.17 4.50 18.14
N PRO A 67 7.39 4.49 18.73
CA PRO A 67 8.21 3.28 18.78
C PRO A 67 7.39 2.19 19.47
N VAL A 68 7.13 1.14 18.72
CA VAL A 68 6.15 0.12 19.09
C VAL A 68 6.69 -0.66 20.30
N THR A 69 6.28 -0.28 21.51
CA THR A 69 6.32 -1.14 22.70
C THR A 69 5.15 -2.13 22.74
N LYS A 70 4.33 -2.19 21.68
CA LYS A 70 3.40 -3.30 21.48
C LYS A 70 4.23 -4.55 21.15
N PRO A 71 3.89 -5.73 21.69
CA PRO A 71 4.62 -6.94 21.38
C PRO A 71 4.63 -7.09 19.86
N GLN A 72 5.82 -6.95 19.27
CA GLN A 72 6.07 -7.28 17.88
C GLN A 72 5.30 -8.56 17.60
N LYS A 73 4.52 -8.60 16.51
CA LYS A 73 3.78 -9.76 16.04
C LYS A 73 4.63 -11.02 16.30
N LYS A 74 4.46 -11.70 17.45
CA LYS A 74 5.48 -12.65 17.96
C LYS A 74 5.60 -13.89 17.05
N ASN A 75 4.67 -13.99 16.10
CA ASN A 75 4.54 -15.06 15.11
C ASN A 75 4.45 -14.52 13.67
N ALA A 76 4.86 -13.27 13.39
CA ALA A 76 4.89 -12.79 12.00
C ALA A 76 5.98 -13.51 11.21
N ASN A 77 5.64 -13.94 9.99
CA ASN A 77 6.60 -14.51 9.05
C ASN A 77 7.79 -13.53 8.88
N PRO A 78 9.05 -13.96 9.11
CA PRO A 78 10.24 -13.13 8.90
C PRO A 78 10.33 -12.50 7.51
N GLU A 79 9.91 -13.24 6.47
CA GLU A 79 9.89 -12.78 5.08
C GLU A 79 8.92 -11.61 4.90
N TYR A 80 7.75 -11.65 5.54
CA TYR A 80 6.79 -10.55 5.52
C TYR A 80 7.34 -9.32 6.25
N LEU A 81 8.07 -9.50 7.36
CA LEU A 81 8.70 -8.39 8.08
C LEU A 81 9.83 -7.75 7.26
N GLU A 82 10.57 -8.54 6.50
CA GLU A 82 11.59 -8.04 5.56
C GLU A 82 10.96 -7.26 4.42
N PHE A 83 9.91 -7.81 3.79
CA PHE A 83 9.10 -7.12 2.79
C PHE A 83 8.64 -5.73 3.25
N LEU A 84 8.13 -5.61 4.49
CA LEU A 84 7.71 -4.31 5.04
C LEU A 84 8.87 -3.33 5.21
N ARG A 85 10.05 -3.80 5.65
CA ARG A 85 11.23 -2.96 5.80
C ARG A 85 11.72 -2.46 4.45
N ASP A 86 11.70 -3.32 3.45
CA ASP A 86 12.13 -2.97 2.09
C ASP A 86 11.16 -1.99 1.46
N LEU A 87 9.84 -2.17 1.67
CA LEU A 87 8.82 -1.22 1.25
C LEU A 87 9.04 0.17 1.86
N GLU A 88 9.46 0.25 3.12
CA GLU A 88 9.78 1.53 3.76
C GLU A 88 11.07 2.16 3.23
N LYS A 89 12.10 1.36 2.93
CA LYS A 89 13.39 1.86 2.45
C LYS A 89 13.36 2.30 0.99
N ASN A 90 12.67 1.55 0.14
CA ASN A 90 12.55 1.83 -1.27
C ASN A 90 11.12 1.54 -1.75
N PRO A 91 10.19 2.50 -1.60
CA PRO A 91 8.81 2.32 -2.01
C PRO A 91 8.66 2.06 -3.52
N GLU A 92 9.66 2.43 -4.34
CA GLU A 92 9.62 2.23 -5.80
C GLU A 92 10.12 0.85 -6.24
N ALA A 93 10.88 0.12 -5.43
CA ALA A 93 11.53 -1.13 -5.82
C ALA A 93 10.57 -2.30 -6.10
N MET A 94 9.33 -2.24 -5.62
CA MET A 94 8.40 -3.37 -5.70
C MET A 94 7.29 -3.21 -6.75
N PHE A 95 7.41 -2.26 -7.67
CA PHE A 95 6.41 -2.00 -8.71
C PHE A 95 6.33 -3.01 -9.87
N ASN A 96 6.67 -4.28 -9.63
CA ASN A 96 6.46 -5.36 -10.60
C ASN A 96 5.33 -6.28 -10.11
N LEU A 97 4.08 -5.88 -10.38
CA LEU A 97 2.92 -6.75 -10.18
C LEU A 97 2.87 -7.81 -11.27
N SER A 98 3.29 -9.03 -10.96
CA SER A 98 2.91 -10.21 -11.75
C SER A 98 1.63 -10.78 -11.13
N LEU A 99 0.50 -10.52 -11.77
CA LEU A 99 -0.77 -11.13 -11.42
C LEU A 99 -0.93 -12.36 -12.31
N LYS A 100 -0.93 -13.55 -11.71
CA LYS A 100 -1.39 -14.75 -12.41
C LYS A 100 -2.90 -14.77 -12.33
N CYS A 101 -3.60 -14.60 -13.45
CA CYS A 101 -5.04 -14.85 -13.48
C CYS A 101 -5.26 -16.37 -13.36
N GLY A 102 -5.99 -16.78 -12.31
CA GLY A 102 -6.44 -18.16 -12.12
C GLY A 102 -7.74 -18.45 -12.85
#